data_AF-A0A925YVU3-F1
#
_entry.id   AF-A0A925YVU3-F1
#
_cell.length_a   1.000
_cell.length_b   1.000
_cell.length_c   1.000
_cell.angle_alpha   90.00
_cell.angle_beta   90.00
_cell.angle_gamma   90.00
#
_symmetry.space_group_name_H-M   'P 1'
#
loop_
_entity.id
_entity.type
_entity.pdbx_description
1 polymer ?
#
loop_
_entity_poly.entity_id
_entity_poly.type
_entity_poly.pdbx_seq_one_letter_code
_entity_poly.pdbx_strand_id
1 'polypeptide(L)'
;MKLPNGDKALVPTAKIEGYALNFKHEKGKHKARVFKAALDITIENAAVLHAALHSAARNSDAQFEETTAFDDKYIIDFEMTTEKGSATVRSAWILDKGSDTPRLTSTFIKEMKKERP
;
A
#
# COMPACT_ATOMS: atom_id res chain seq x y z
N MET A 1 -0.59 -15.91 5.51
CA MET A 1 0.46 -16.46 4.61
C MET A 1 1.39 -15.33 4.21
N LYS A 2 2.47 -15.55 3.44
CA LYS A 2 3.26 -14.45 2.85
C LYS A 2 2.79 -14.12 1.44
N LEU A 3 3.09 -12.93 0.94
CA LEU A 3 2.95 -12.61 -0.47
C LEU A 3 3.99 -13.44 -1.26
N PRO A 4 3.58 -14.25 -2.25
CA PRO A 4 4.53 -15.00 -3.06
C PRO A 4 5.49 -14.03 -3.76
N ASN A 5 6.80 -14.30 -3.72
CA ASN A 5 7.84 -13.44 -4.30
C ASN A 5 7.77 -11.97 -3.88
N GLY A 6 7.41 -11.72 -2.61
CA GLY A 6 7.30 -10.36 -2.07
C GLY A 6 8.59 -9.53 -2.12
N ASP A 7 9.75 -10.18 -2.19
CA ASP A 7 11.06 -9.56 -2.42
C ASP A 7 11.23 -8.99 -3.83
N LYS A 8 10.47 -9.51 -4.81
CA LYS A 8 10.41 -9.01 -6.19
C LYS A 8 9.25 -8.05 -6.43
N ALA A 9 8.47 -7.72 -5.40
CA ALA A 9 7.25 -6.95 -5.55
C ALA A 9 7.51 -5.57 -6.18
N LEU A 10 6.72 -5.25 -7.20
CA LEU A 10 6.78 -3.99 -7.91
C LEU A 10 5.78 -2.99 -7.30
N VAL A 11 6.29 -1.83 -6.87
CA VAL A 11 5.50 -0.67 -6.45
C VAL A 11 5.67 0.44 -7.50
N PRO A 12 4.75 0.56 -8.48
CA PRO A 12 4.89 1.58 -9.51
C PRO A 12 4.76 2.98 -8.91
N THR A 13 5.70 3.87 -9.19
CA THR A 13 5.64 5.29 -8.75
C THR A 13 4.33 5.96 -9.17
N ALA A 14 3.82 5.65 -10.36
CA ALA A 14 2.53 6.16 -10.84
C ALA A 14 1.33 5.77 -9.94
N LYS A 15 1.40 4.66 -9.21
CA LYS A 15 0.36 4.24 -8.25
C LYS A 15 0.46 5.01 -6.94
N ILE A 16 1.65 5.46 -6.57
CA ILE A 16 1.89 6.22 -5.36
C ILE A 16 1.67 7.70 -5.63
N GLU A 17 2.54 8.32 -6.42
CA GLU A 17 2.55 9.76 -6.69
C GLU A 17 1.44 10.17 -7.65
N GLY A 18 1.12 9.32 -8.64
CA GLY A 18 0.09 9.62 -9.63
C GLY A 18 -1.34 9.40 -9.14
N TYR A 19 -1.52 8.61 -8.07
CA TYR A 19 -2.84 8.19 -7.59
C TYR A 19 -3.04 8.31 -6.08
N ALA A 20 -2.31 7.54 -5.26
CA ALA A 20 -2.56 7.43 -3.82
C ALA A 20 -2.25 8.73 -3.04
N LEU A 21 -1.20 9.45 -3.43
CA LEU A 21 -0.74 10.70 -2.83
C LEU A 21 -1.08 11.93 -3.69
N ASN A 22 -1.82 11.75 -4.78
CA ASN A 22 -2.18 12.83 -5.69
C ASN A 22 -3.45 13.57 -5.24
N PHE A 23 -3.29 14.78 -4.72
CA PHE A 23 -4.40 15.66 -4.34
C PHE A 23 -5.24 16.16 -5.53
N LYS A 24 -4.70 16.13 -6.74
CA LYS A 24 -5.36 16.59 -7.97
C LYS A 24 -6.10 15.46 -8.72
N HIS A 25 -5.90 14.20 -8.33
CA HIS A 25 -6.53 13.06 -8.99
C HIS A 25 -8.00 12.92 -8.57
N GLU A 26 -8.94 12.85 -9.52
CA GLU A 26 -10.38 12.83 -9.24
C GLU A 26 -10.79 11.77 -8.21
N LYS A 27 -10.30 10.53 -8.41
CA LYS A 27 -10.52 9.39 -7.50
C LYS A 27 -9.47 9.24 -6.38
N GLY A 28 -8.29 9.85 -6.53
CA GLY A 28 -7.13 9.63 -5.68
C GLY A 28 -7.01 10.66 -4.55
N LYS A 29 -7.57 11.85 -4.74
CA LYS A 29 -7.55 12.99 -3.80
C LYS A 29 -7.98 12.62 -2.38
N HIS A 30 -8.96 11.73 -2.25
CA HIS A 30 -9.45 11.29 -0.95
C HIS A 30 -8.39 10.47 -0.20
N LYS A 31 -7.65 9.61 -0.89
CA LYS A 31 -6.53 8.86 -0.29
C LYS A 31 -5.41 9.79 0.13
N ALA A 32 -5.03 10.74 -0.74
CA ALA A 32 -3.97 11.70 -0.47
C ALA A 32 -4.24 12.53 0.79
N ARG A 33 -5.50 13.00 0.96
CA ARG A 33 -5.92 13.70 2.17
C ARG A 33 -5.80 12.86 3.43
N VAL A 34 -6.18 11.58 3.37
CA VAL A 34 -6.12 10.69 4.55
C VAL A 34 -4.68 10.31 4.89
N PHE A 35 -3.82 10.05 3.90
CA PHE A 35 -2.39 9.83 4.14
C PHE A 35 -1.74 11.03 4.83
N LYS A 36 -2.00 12.24 4.34
CA LYS A 36 -1.53 13.47 4.98
C LYS A 36 -2.08 13.65 6.39
N ALA A 37 -3.38 13.43 6.59
CA ALA A 37 -3.99 13.61 7.90
C ALA A 37 -3.45 12.62 8.96
N ALA A 38 -3.26 11.36 8.56
CA ALA A 38 -2.90 10.27 9.47
C ALA A 38 -1.40 10.18 9.76
N LEU A 39 -0.56 10.40 8.74
CA LEU A 39 0.87 10.10 8.77
C LEU A 39 1.74 11.26 8.24
N ASP A 40 1.14 12.38 7.84
CA ASP A 40 1.82 13.49 7.15
C ASP A 40 2.62 13.04 5.92
N ILE A 41 2.09 12.03 5.21
CA ILE A 41 2.65 11.53 3.97
C ILE A 41 1.97 12.20 2.79
N THR A 42 2.77 12.80 1.93
CA THR A 42 2.40 13.52 0.72
C THR A 42 3.34 13.15 -0.43
N ILE A 43 3.16 13.74 -1.61
CA ILE A 43 4.03 13.45 -2.76
C ILE A 43 5.49 13.85 -2.48
N GLU A 44 5.70 14.87 -1.65
CA GLU A 44 7.01 15.40 -1.28
C GLU A 44 7.86 14.41 -0.46
N ASN A 45 7.24 13.46 0.25
CA ASN A 45 7.91 12.41 1.01
C ASN A 45 7.44 10.99 0.62
N ALA A 46 6.98 10.82 -0.64
CA ALA A 46 6.45 9.56 -1.16
C ALA A 46 7.40 8.35 -1.00
N ALA A 47 8.71 8.60 -0.95
CA ALA A 47 9.74 7.59 -0.71
C ALA A 47 9.50 6.79 0.59
N VAL A 48 8.95 7.42 1.64
CA VAL A 48 8.64 6.77 2.91
C VAL A 48 7.57 5.69 2.72
N LEU A 49 6.51 6.00 1.95
CA LEU A 49 5.45 5.04 1.64
C LEU A 49 5.95 3.92 0.71
N HIS A 50 6.79 4.26 -0.27
CA HIS A 50 7.42 3.27 -1.15
C HIS A 50 8.23 2.24 -0.35
N ALA A 51 9.11 2.70 0.54
CA ALA A 51 9.93 1.81 1.36
C ALA A 51 9.07 0.93 2.29
N ALA A 52 8.04 1.51 2.90
CA ALA A 52 7.11 0.77 3.75
C ALA A 52 6.37 -0.34 2.97
N LEU A 53 5.91 -0.05 1.75
CA LEU A 53 5.23 -1.03 0.90
C LEU A 53 6.14 -2.18 0.45
N HIS A 54 7.39 -1.90 0.08
CA HIS A 54 8.35 -2.94 -0.25
C HIS A 54 8.69 -3.81 0.97
N SER A 55 8.89 -3.19 2.14
CA SER A 55 9.13 -3.93 3.38
C SER A 55 7.93 -4.81 3.74
N ALA A 56 6.71 -4.28 3.64
CA ALA A 56 5.49 -5.03 3.92
C ALA A 56 5.29 -6.19 2.94
N ALA A 57 5.53 -5.98 1.64
CA ALA A 57 5.45 -7.03 0.63
C ALA A 57 6.37 -8.21 0.95
N ARG A 58 7.60 -7.92 1.43
CA ARG A 58 8.59 -8.95 1.77
C ARG A 58 8.31 -9.64 3.11
N ASN A 59 7.90 -8.88 4.12
CA ASN A 59 7.99 -9.32 5.51
C ASN A 59 6.63 -9.53 6.19
N SER A 60 5.58 -8.84 5.76
CA SER A 60 4.26 -8.90 6.40
C SER A 60 3.44 -10.11 5.94
N ASP A 61 2.41 -10.42 6.70
CA ASP A 61 1.45 -11.43 6.30
C ASP A 61 0.49 -10.87 5.26
N ALA A 62 0.31 -11.64 4.19
CA ALA A 62 -0.70 -11.45 3.17
C ALA A 62 -1.92 -12.33 3.44
N GLN A 63 -3.08 -11.76 3.14
CA GLN A 63 -4.35 -12.42 3.01
C GLN A 63 -4.59 -12.68 1.53
N PHE A 64 -4.83 -13.93 1.16
CA PHE A 64 -5.29 -14.27 -0.17
C PHE A 64 -6.78 -13.93 -0.27
N GLU A 65 -7.18 -13.26 -1.34
CA GLU A 65 -8.58 -12.88 -1.56
C GLU A 65 -9.25 -13.79 -2.58
N GLU A 66 -8.67 -13.94 -3.76
CA GLU A 66 -9.32 -14.57 -4.91
C GLU A 66 -8.29 -14.98 -5.97
N THR A 67 -8.57 -16.07 -6.68
CA THR A 67 -7.93 -16.40 -7.97
C THR A 67 -8.92 -16.09 -9.08
N THR A 68 -8.48 -15.27 -10.05
CA THR A 68 -9.17 -15.08 -11.31
C THR A 68 -8.54 -15.94 -12.42
N ALA A 69 -9.11 -15.89 -13.63
CA ALA A 69 -8.49 -16.52 -14.79
C ALA A 69 -7.10 -15.95 -15.14
N PHE A 70 -6.78 -14.75 -14.65
CA PHE A 70 -5.59 -13.99 -15.04
C PHE A 70 -4.59 -13.79 -13.91
N ASP A 71 -5.05 -13.70 -12.67
CA ASP A 71 -4.23 -13.32 -11.53
C ASP A 71 -4.70 -13.94 -10.20
N ASP A 72 -3.81 -13.93 -9.21
CA ASP A 72 -4.13 -14.13 -7.81
C ASP A 72 -4.07 -12.79 -7.07
N LYS A 73 -5.09 -12.50 -6.27
CA LYS A 73 -5.22 -11.25 -5.53
C LYS A 73 -4.87 -11.43 -4.05
N TYR A 74 -4.11 -10.47 -3.53
CA TYR A 74 -3.66 -10.47 -2.15
C TYR A 74 -3.85 -9.10 -1.50
N ILE A 75 -4.10 -9.10 -0.20
CA ILE A 75 -4.15 -7.92 0.65
C ILE A 75 -3.08 -8.04 1.73
N ILE A 76 -2.35 -6.96 1.96
CA ILE A 76 -1.46 -6.82 3.11
C ILE A 76 -1.92 -5.59 3.89
N ASP A 77 -2.28 -5.80 5.14
CA ASP A 77 -2.48 -4.75 6.13
C ASP A 77 -1.25 -4.69 7.02
N PHE A 78 -0.62 -3.53 7.11
CA PHE A 78 0.56 -3.33 7.95
C PHE A 78 0.46 -2.02 8.70
N GLU A 79 1.08 -1.98 9.88
CA GLU A 79 1.14 -0.77 10.68
C GLU A 79 2.27 0.12 10.20
N MET A 80 1.99 1.42 10.14
CA MET A 80 2.97 2.43 9.81
C MET A 80 2.89 3.54 10.85
N THR A 81 4.04 3.92 11.37
CA THR A 81 4.19 4.98 12.37
C THR A 81 5.13 6.05 11.82
N THR A 82 4.75 7.30 12.02
CA THR A 82 5.51 8.51 11.69
C THR A 82 5.48 9.44 12.90
N GLU A 83 6.21 10.55 12.85
CA GLU A 83 6.12 11.60 13.88
C GLU A 83 4.69 12.14 14.03
N LYS A 84 3.88 12.10 12.97
CA LYS A 84 2.49 12.55 13.00
C LYS A 84 1.56 11.61 13.76
N GLY A 85 1.85 10.32 13.77
CA GLY A 85 0.99 9.31 14.35
C GLY A 85 1.15 7.94 13.70
N SER A 86 0.23 7.04 14.06
CA SER A 86 0.22 5.65 13.60
C SER A 86 -1.08 5.30 12.88
N ALA A 87 -0.99 4.50 11.81
CA ALA A 87 -2.14 4.04 11.06
C ALA A 87 -1.89 2.66 10.46
N THR A 88 -2.98 1.93 10.22
CA THR A 88 -2.96 0.70 9.43
C THR A 88 -3.08 1.06 7.95
N VAL A 89 -2.05 0.73 7.18
CA VAL A 89 -2.02 0.88 5.73
C VAL A 89 -2.44 -0.43 5.08
N ARG A 90 -3.42 -0.36 4.17
CA ARG A 90 -3.80 -1.49 3.32
C ARG A 90 -3.12 -1.35 1.97
N SER A 91 -2.55 -2.44 1.50
CA SER A 91 -1.98 -2.58 0.16
C SER A 91 -2.57 -3.79 -0.55
N ALA A 92 -3.00 -3.59 -1.79
CA ALA A 92 -3.61 -4.60 -2.62
C ALA A 92 -2.66 -4.97 -3.77
N TRP A 93 -2.49 -6.26 -3.98
CA TRP A 93 -1.50 -6.84 -4.88
C TRP A 93 -2.16 -7.85 -5.80
N ILE A 94 -1.64 -7.93 -7.02
CA ILE A 94 -1.94 -9.03 -7.93
C ILE A 94 -0.65 -9.74 -8.32
N LEU A 95 -0.75 -11.05 -8.52
CA LEU A 95 0.28 -11.88 -9.15
C LEU A 95 -0.34 -12.51 -10.39
N ASP A 96 0.08 -12.04 -11.58
CA ASP A 96 -0.40 -12.58 -12.85
C ASP A 96 0.03 -14.05 -13.01
N LYS A 97 -0.79 -14.88 -13.65
CA LYS A 97 -0.45 -16.29 -13.90
C LYS A 97 0.81 -16.37 -14.77
N GLY A 98 1.81 -17.15 -14.32
CA GLY A 98 3.10 -17.28 -14.99
C GLY A 98 4.08 -16.12 -14.72
N SER A 99 3.67 -15.10 -13.96
CA SER A 99 4.58 -14.08 -13.43
C SER A 99 5.14 -14.52 -12.08
N ASP A 100 6.35 -14.06 -11.77
CA ASP A 100 6.96 -14.18 -10.45
C ASP A 100 6.99 -12.83 -9.71
N THR A 101 6.41 -11.79 -10.29
CA THR A 101 6.53 -10.40 -9.84
C THR A 101 5.16 -9.87 -9.42
N PRO A 102 4.85 -9.83 -8.11
CA PRO A 102 3.62 -9.21 -7.61
C PRO A 102 3.61 -7.71 -7.90
N ARG A 103 2.44 -7.16 -8.25
CA ARG A 103 2.30 -5.74 -8.58
C ARG A 103 1.26 -5.07 -7.68
N LEU A 104 1.63 -3.92 -7.14
CA LEU A 104 0.70 -3.09 -6.36
C LEU A 104 -0.40 -2.52 -7.28
N THR A 105 -1.65 -2.74 -6.90
CA THR A 105 -2.81 -2.19 -7.63
C THR A 105 -3.43 -0.98 -6.93
N SER A 106 -3.42 -0.97 -5.60
CA SER A 106 -3.99 0.08 -4.75
C SER A 106 -3.33 0.10 -3.37
N THR A 107 -3.25 1.27 -2.75
CA THR A 107 -2.89 1.43 -1.34
C THR A 107 -3.65 2.60 -0.72
N PHE A 108 -4.04 2.48 0.55
CA PHE A 108 -4.75 3.51 1.31
C PHE A 108 -4.66 3.27 2.81
N ILE A 109 -4.93 4.31 3.61
CA ILE A 109 -5.13 4.18 5.05
C ILE A 109 -6.44 3.43 5.30
N LYS A 110 -6.36 2.25 5.92
CA LYS A 110 -7.52 1.45 6.33
C LYS A 110 -8.12 1.99 7.62
N GLU A 111 -7.27 2.29 8.59
CA GLU A 111 -7.68 2.73 9.92
C GLU A 111 -6.60 3.63 10.54
N MET A 112 -7.00 4.73 11.15
CA MET A 112 -6.11 5.57 11.97
C MET A 112 -6.10 5.02 13.39
N LYS A 113 -4.91 4.80 13.97
CA LYS A 113 -4.83 4.43 15.38
C LYS A 113 -4.98 5.69 16.22
N LYS A 114 -6.03 5.74 17.04
CA LYS A 114 -6.12 6.73 18.11
C LYS A 114 -5.12 6.33 19.18
N GLU A 115 -4.21 7.24 19.54
CA GLU A 115 -3.54 7.12 20.83
C GLU A 115 -4.64 7.06 21.89
N ARG A 116 -4.67 5.96 22.65
CA ARG A 116 -5.53 5.90 23.82
C ARG A 116 -5.01 6.95 24.81
N PRO A 117 -5.88 7.82 25.36
CA PRO A 117 -5.47 8.78 26.38
C PRO A 117 -4.97 8.07 27.65
#